data_AF-A0A9W7XBE3-F1
#
_entry.id   AF-A0A9W7XBE3-F1
#
_cell.length_a   1.000
_cell.length_b   1.000
_cell.length_c   1.000
_cell.angle_alpha   90.00
_cell.angle_beta   90.00
_cell.angle_gamma   90.00
#
_symmetry.space_group_name_H-M   'P 1'
#
loop_
_entity.id
_entity.type
_entity.pdbx_description
1 polymer ?
#
loop_
_entity_poly.entity_id
_entity_poly.type
_entity_poly.pdbx_seq_one_letter_code
_entity_poly.pdbx_strand_id
1 'polypeptide(L)'
;MASSKRRGGAAAVGGGDKKDLFHVVHKVPAGDSPYVRAKHLQLVEKQPDMAIVWFWKAINSGDRVDSALKDMAVVMKQQDRSEEAIEAIRSFRHLCSKQAQESLDNLLIDLYKKCGKIEEQIELLKQKLKMIYLGEAFNGKTTKKARSHGKKFQVSIQQETARILVPFYTY
;
A
#
# COMPACT_ATOMS: atom_id res chain seq x y z
N MET A 1 9.58 -68.00 -25.12
CA MET A 1 8.62 -67.99 -23.99
C MET A 1 9.20 -67.08 -22.92
N ALA A 2 8.83 -65.80 -22.77
CA ALA A 2 7.54 -65.16 -22.44
C ALA A 2 7.15 -65.21 -20.94
N SER A 3 6.79 -64.02 -20.44
CA SER A 3 6.12 -63.62 -19.18
C SER A 3 6.99 -63.46 -17.91
N SER A 4 7.27 -62.26 -17.36
CA SER A 4 6.47 -61.06 -16.99
C SER A 4 5.87 -61.13 -15.57
N LYS A 5 6.36 -60.26 -14.66
CA LYS A 5 5.50 -59.35 -13.89
C LYS A 5 6.29 -58.24 -13.19
N ARG A 6 5.97 -56.99 -13.57
CA ARG A 6 6.28 -55.73 -12.88
C ARG A 6 5.34 -55.51 -11.68
N ARG A 7 5.77 -54.66 -10.72
CA ARG A 7 5.03 -53.65 -9.92
C ARG A 7 6.00 -53.21 -8.80
N GLY A 8 6.28 -51.96 -8.47
CA GLY A 8 5.68 -50.62 -8.60
C GLY A 8 6.17 -49.89 -7.32
N GLY A 9 6.77 -48.71 -7.28
CA GLY A 9 6.41 -47.47 -7.96
C GLY A 9 5.53 -46.63 -7.03
N ALA A 10 6.12 -45.86 -6.10
CA ALA A 10 5.45 -44.79 -5.36
C ALA A 10 6.47 -43.72 -4.92
N ALA A 11 6.88 -42.87 -5.88
CA ALA A 11 7.47 -41.57 -5.57
C ALA A 11 6.32 -40.56 -5.45
N ALA A 12 6.26 -39.89 -4.31
CA ALA A 12 5.34 -38.78 -4.06
C ALA A 12 5.65 -37.62 -5.01
N VAL A 13 4.68 -37.20 -5.83
CA VAL A 13 4.80 -36.04 -6.71
C VAL A 13 3.51 -35.22 -6.63
N GLY A 14 3.67 -33.90 -6.50
CA GLY A 14 2.77 -32.96 -7.16
C GLY A 14 1.83 -32.12 -6.29
N GLY A 15 2.33 -31.48 -5.22
CA GLY A 15 1.59 -30.41 -4.51
C GLY A 15 2.00 -28.98 -4.88
N GLY A 16 3.07 -28.79 -5.67
CA GLY A 16 3.67 -27.49 -5.95
C GLY A 16 3.03 -26.74 -7.12
N ASP A 17 2.70 -27.44 -8.21
CA ASP A 17 2.42 -26.78 -9.49
C ASP A 17 1.12 -25.97 -9.51
N LYS A 18 0.12 -26.36 -8.73
CA LYS A 18 -1.15 -25.62 -8.66
C LYS A 18 -1.03 -24.34 -7.84
N LYS A 19 -0.22 -24.29 -6.78
CA LYS A 19 -0.07 -23.07 -5.98
C LYS A 19 0.63 -21.96 -6.78
N ASP A 20 1.67 -22.33 -7.53
CA ASP A 20 2.46 -21.39 -8.32
C ASP A 20 1.66 -20.74 -9.47
N LEU A 21 0.77 -21.50 -10.12
CA LEU A 21 -0.14 -20.97 -11.14
C LEU A 21 -1.17 -19.97 -10.55
N PHE A 22 -1.68 -20.22 -9.35
CA PHE A 22 -2.64 -19.32 -8.68
C PHE A 22 -2.00 -17.99 -8.25
N HIS A 23 -0.74 -18.00 -7.78
CA HIS A 23 0.00 -16.79 -7.39
C HIS A 23 0.18 -15.82 -8.56
N VAL A 24 0.53 -16.36 -9.74
CA VAL A 24 0.77 -15.59 -10.96
C VAL A 24 -0.54 -15.05 -11.53
N VAL A 25 -1.61 -15.85 -11.53
CA VAL A 25 -2.91 -15.45 -12.08
C VAL A 25 -3.60 -14.38 -11.24
N HIS A 26 -3.51 -14.47 -9.91
CA HIS A 26 -4.21 -13.55 -8.99
C HIS A 26 -3.34 -12.44 -8.40
N LYS A 27 -2.07 -12.33 -8.82
CA LYS A 27 -1.08 -11.37 -8.26
C LYS A 27 -1.00 -11.41 -6.73
N VAL A 28 -1.07 -12.62 -6.15
CA VAL A 28 -0.95 -12.84 -4.71
C VAL A 28 0.51 -13.19 -4.41
N PRO A 29 1.18 -12.55 -3.43
CA PRO A 29 2.56 -12.90 -3.09
C PRO A 29 2.65 -14.37 -2.62
N ALA A 30 3.76 -15.05 -2.90
CA ALA A 30 3.97 -16.42 -2.42
C ALA A 30 4.30 -16.43 -0.92
N GLY A 31 3.79 -17.43 -0.19
CA GLY A 31 3.99 -17.60 1.26
C GLY A 31 2.69 -17.73 2.05
N ASP A 32 2.80 -17.88 3.37
CA ASP A 32 1.64 -18.07 4.28
C ASP A 32 1.59 -16.97 5.37
N SER A 33 2.13 -15.79 5.05
CA SER A 33 2.20 -14.67 5.98
C SER A 33 0.82 -14.00 6.16
N PRO A 34 0.56 -13.34 7.30
CA PRO A 34 -0.71 -12.64 7.52
C PRO A 34 -1.08 -11.66 6.40
N TYR A 35 -0.10 -10.94 5.84
CA TYR A 35 -0.31 -10.05 4.70
C TYR A 35 -0.72 -10.82 3.43
N VAL A 36 -0.08 -11.96 3.15
CA VAL A 36 -0.44 -12.79 1.98
C VAL A 36 -1.87 -13.31 2.10
N ARG A 37 -2.24 -13.78 3.30
CA ARG A 37 -3.63 -14.22 3.56
C ARG A 37 -4.62 -13.07 3.39
N ALA A 38 -4.29 -11.86 3.85
CA ALA A 38 -5.12 -10.67 3.63
C ALA A 38 -5.32 -10.36 2.14
N LYS A 39 -4.25 -10.40 1.33
CA LYS A 39 -4.35 -10.20 -0.14
C LYS A 39 -5.19 -11.27 -0.82
N HIS A 40 -5.07 -12.52 -0.40
CA HIS A 40 -5.88 -13.60 -0.92
C HIS A 40 -7.37 -13.39 -0.60
N LEU A 41 -7.69 -13.02 0.64
CA LEU A 41 -9.06 -12.68 1.04
C LEU A 41 -9.61 -11.48 0.27
N GLN A 42 -8.78 -10.47 0.04
CA GLN A 42 -9.16 -9.26 -0.70
C GLN A 42 -9.45 -9.56 -2.18
N LEU A 43 -8.54 -10.26 -2.88
CA LEU A 43 -8.53 -10.36 -4.34
C LEU A 43 -9.15 -11.64 -4.90
N VAL A 44 -9.08 -12.75 -4.14
CA VAL A 44 -9.53 -14.07 -4.58
C VAL A 44 -10.86 -14.43 -3.94
N GLU A 45 -10.90 -14.48 -2.61
CA GLU A 45 -12.12 -14.86 -1.88
C GLU A 45 -13.16 -13.72 -1.84
N LYS A 46 -12.75 -12.48 -2.16
CA LYS A 46 -13.58 -11.26 -2.18
C LYS A 46 -14.32 -11.03 -0.85
N GLN A 47 -13.63 -11.28 0.26
CA GLN A 47 -14.13 -11.05 1.62
C GLN A 47 -13.41 -9.84 2.23
N PRO A 48 -13.84 -8.60 1.93
CA PRO A 48 -13.16 -7.38 2.34
C PRO A 48 -13.08 -7.22 3.86
N ASP A 49 -14.12 -7.62 4.61
CA ASP A 49 -14.12 -7.53 6.07
C ASP A 49 -13.08 -8.46 6.71
N MET A 50 -13.00 -9.70 6.22
CA MET A 50 -11.97 -10.64 6.67
C MET A 50 -10.58 -10.18 6.22
N ALA A 51 -10.45 -9.61 5.02
CA ALA A 51 -9.18 -9.04 4.57
C ALA A 51 -8.69 -7.93 5.51
N ILE A 52 -9.59 -7.03 5.96
CA ILE A 52 -9.27 -5.99 6.95
C ILE A 52 -8.71 -6.62 8.23
N VAL A 53 -9.38 -7.62 8.80
CA VAL A 53 -8.92 -8.31 10.02
C VAL A 53 -7.52 -8.90 9.84
N TRP A 54 -7.24 -9.50 8.68
CA TRP A 54 -5.91 -10.07 8.40
C TRP A 54 -4.84 -9.00 8.14
N PHE A 55 -5.19 -7.84 7.56
CA PHE A 55 -4.26 -6.72 7.48
C PHE A 55 -3.90 -6.17 8.87
N TRP A 56 -4.87 -6.06 9.78
CA TRP A 56 -4.58 -5.71 11.19
C TRP A 56 -3.61 -6.70 11.83
N LYS A 57 -3.83 -8.00 11.60
CA LYS A 57 -2.91 -9.05 12.08
C LYS A 57 -1.50 -8.87 11.51
N ALA A 58 -1.38 -8.54 10.22
CA ALA A 58 -0.10 -8.29 9.57
C ALA A 58 0.63 -7.07 10.17
N ILE A 59 -0.08 -5.97 10.42
CA ILE A 59 0.47 -4.78 11.07
C ILE A 59 1.00 -5.13 12.46
N ASN A 60 0.19 -5.81 13.28
CA ASN A 60 0.55 -6.17 14.65
C ASN A 60 1.71 -7.18 14.73
N SER A 61 1.86 -8.04 13.73
CA SER A 61 2.98 -8.98 13.64
C SER A 61 4.22 -8.41 12.95
N GLY A 62 4.19 -7.15 12.51
CA GLY A 62 5.29 -6.54 11.75
C GLY A 62 5.44 -7.05 10.31
N ASP A 63 4.46 -7.78 9.77
CA ASP A 63 4.50 -8.34 8.41
C ASP A 63 4.12 -7.28 7.38
N ARG A 64 5.12 -6.73 6.70
CA ARG A 64 4.97 -5.75 5.60
C ARG A 64 4.06 -4.57 6.00
N VAL A 65 4.28 -4.02 7.19
CA VAL A 65 3.46 -2.96 7.81
C VAL A 65 3.10 -1.83 6.84
N ASP A 66 4.07 -1.29 6.09
CA ASP A 66 3.86 -0.25 5.08
C ASP A 66 2.80 -0.64 4.05
N SER A 67 2.89 -1.86 3.51
CA SER A 67 1.96 -2.37 2.50
C SER A 67 0.62 -2.75 3.11
N ALA A 68 0.63 -3.39 4.29
CA ALA A 68 -0.56 -3.81 4.99
C ALA A 68 -1.46 -2.62 5.33
N LEU A 69 -0.88 -1.55 5.91
CA LEU A 69 -1.64 -0.35 6.27
C LEU A 69 -2.24 0.35 5.05
N LYS A 70 -1.48 0.46 3.96
CA LYS A 70 -1.96 1.06 2.71
C LYS A 70 -3.10 0.28 2.10
N ASP A 71 -2.93 -1.03 1.94
CA ASP A 71 -3.94 -1.87 1.31
C ASP A 71 -5.20 -1.96 2.18
N MET A 72 -5.05 -2.02 3.51
CA MET A 72 -6.17 -1.97 4.44
C MET A 72 -6.99 -0.69 4.31
N ALA A 73 -6.34 0.48 4.28
CA ALA A 73 -7.02 1.75 4.13
C ALA A 73 -7.74 1.88 2.77
N VAL A 74 -7.18 1.31 1.70
CA VAL A 74 -7.86 1.24 0.39
C VAL A 74 -9.10 0.35 0.45
N VAL A 75 -9.03 -0.82 1.10
CA VAL A 75 -10.20 -1.70 1.27
C VAL A 75 -11.28 -1.01 2.11
N MET A 76 -10.91 -0.38 3.23
CA MET A 76 -11.85 0.38 4.07
C MET A 76 -12.52 1.51 3.28
N LYS A 77 -11.76 2.27 2.47
CA LYS A 77 -12.31 3.31 1.58
C LYS A 77 -13.35 2.76 0.59
N GLN A 78 -13.10 1.56 0.04
CA GLN A 78 -14.01 0.89 -0.89
C GLN A 78 -15.28 0.36 -0.20
N GLN A 79 -15.20 0.00 1.08
CA GLN A 79 -16.33 -0.42 1.92
C GLN A 79 -17.06 0.77 2.57
N ASP A 80 -16.78 2.00 2.13
CA ASP A 80 -17.32 3.24 2.69
C ASP A 80 -16.98 3.51 4.17
N ARG A 81 -15.99 2.79 4.71
CA ARG A 81 -15.48 2.92 6.09
C ARG A 81 -14.35 3.95 6.14
N SER A 82 -14.61 5.15 5.64
CA SER A 82 -13.56 6.14 5.38
C SER A 82 -13.04 6.78 6.67
N GLU A 83 -13.89 6.99 7.68
CA GLU A 83 -13.45 7.44 9.02
C GLU A 83 -12.53 6.42 9.69
N GLU A 84 -12.90 5.14 9.66
CA GLU A 84 -12.07 4.08 10.25
C GLU A 84 -10.70 3.96 9.55
N ALA A 85 -10.67 4.17 8.23
CA ALA A 85 -9.41 4.22 7.48
C ALA A 85 -8.51 5.36 7.95
N ILE A 86 -9.08 6.55 8.21
CA ILE A 86 -8.34 7.70 8.74
C ILE A 86 -7.76 7.36 10.11
N GLU A 87 -8.56 6.79 11.01
CA GLU A 87 -8.13 6.43 12.36
C GLU A 87 -7.02 5.37 12.34
N ALA A 88 -7.15 4.36 11.49
CA ALA A 88 -6.11 3.35 11.30
C ALA A 88 -4.79 3.96 10.82
N ILE A 89 -4.83 4.85 9.81
CA ILE A 89 -3.62 5.52 9.34
C ILE A 89 -3.00 6.38 10.44
N ARG A 90 -3.79 7.18 11.17
CA ARG A 90 -3.27 8.01 12.27
C ARG A 90 -2.62 7.16 13.36
N SER A 91 -3.23 6.01 13.67
CA SER A 91 -2.75 5.10 14.70
C SER A 91 -1.46 4.41 14.31
N PHE A 92 -1.31 3.99 13.06
CA PHE A 92 -0.18 3.14 12.65
C PHE A 92 0.89 3.81 11.81
N ARG A 93 0.65 5.01 11.27
CA ARG A 93 1.64 5.67 10.39
C ARG A 93 3.01 5.80 11.03
N HIS A 94 3.12 5.95 12.34
CA HIS A 94 4.42 6.05 13.03
C HIS A 94 5.29 4.78 12.90
N LEU A 95 4.68 3.62 12.62
CA LEU A 95 5.37 2.36 12.37
C LEU A 95 5.90 2.24 10.93
N CYS A 96 5.46 3.13 10.03
CA CYS A 96 5.77 3.05 8.61
C CYS A 96 7.05 3.80 8.23
N SER A 97 7.72 3.33 7.18
CA SER A 97 8.93 3.98 6.66
C SER A 97 8.65 5.41 6.16
N LYS A 98 9.70 6.25 6.12
CA LYS A 98 9.61 7.61 5.56
C LYS A 98 9.05 7.63 4.12
N GLN A 99 9.39 6.62 3.31
CA GLN A 99 8.90 6.50 1.95
C GLN A 99 7.40 6.20 1.90
N ALA A 100 6.88 5.44 2.86
CA ALA A 100 5.45 5.16 2.96
C ALA A 100 4.64 6.35 3.47
N GLN A 101 5.23 7.23 4.31
CA GLN A 101 4.55 8.44 4.81
C GLN A 101 3.97 9.29 3.68
N GLU A 102 4.73 9.56 2.63
CA GLU A 102 4.27 10.39 1.51
C GLU A 102 3.01 9.79 0.83
N SER A 103 3.03 8.47 0.63
CA SER A 103 1.86 7.76 0.08
C SER A 103 0.67 7.72 1.04
N LEU A 104 0.91 7.62 2.35
CA LEU A 104 -0.15 7.66 3.36
C LEU A 104 -0.77 9.06 3.48
N ASP A 105 0.03 10.12 3.38
CA ASP A 105 -0.46 11.50 3.41
C ASP A 105 -1.36 11.79 2.21
N ASN A 106 -0.99 11.28 1.02
CA ASN A 106 -1.84 11.41 -0.17
C ASN A 106 -3.17 10.65 0.01
N LEU A 107 -3.13 9.45 0.61
CA LEU A 107 -4.35 8.69 0.90
C LEU A 107 -5.22 9.37 1.97
N LEU A 108 -4.62 9.97 3.00
CA LEU A 108 -5.33 10.76 4.00
C LEU A 108 -6.03 11.96 3.38
N ILE A 109 -5.37 12.69 2.48
CA ILE A 109 -5.97 13.80 1.74
C ILE A 109 -7.23 13.35 0.99
N ASP A 110 -7.16 12.21 0.29
CA ASP A 110 -8.30 11.62 -0.42
C ASP A 110 -9.45 11.23 0.52
N LEU A 111 -9.11 10.63 1.66
CA LEU A 111 -10.09 10.22 2.67
C LEU A 111 -10.75 11.44 3.32
N TYR A 112 -9.99 12.47 3.67
CA TYR A 112 -10.53 13.72 4.21
C TYR A 112 -11.47 14.42 3.22
N LYS A 113 -11.11 14.44 1.93
CA LYS A 113 -11.99 14.94 0.86
C LYS A 113 -13.31 14.18 0.84
N LYS A 114 -13.27 12.84 0.95
CA LYS A 114 -14.47 11.99 0.93
C LYS A 114 -15.36 12.21 2.17
N CYS A 115 -14.76 12.40 3.35
CA CYS A 115 -15.49 12.64 4.60
C CYS A 115 -15.91 14.10 4.83
N GLY A 116 -15.61 15.04 3.92
CA GLY A 116 -15.87 16.47 4.14
C GLY A 116 -15.02 17.12 5.24
N LYS A 117 -13.90 16.48 5.62
CA LYS A 117 -12.97 16.93 6.67
C LYS A 117 -11.98 17.97 6.12
N ILE A 118 -12.52 19.11 5.71
CA ILE A 118 -11.79 20.16 4.99
C ILE A 118 -10.69 20.77 5.88
N GLU A 119 -10.95 20.96 7.17
CA GLU A 119 -9.97 21.56 8.08
C GLU A 119 -8.74 20.67 8.27
N GLU A 120 -8.94 19.37 8.49
CA GLU A 120 -7.85 18.40 8.62
C GLU A 120 -7.05 18.27 7.32
N GLN A 121 -7.73 18.38 6.17
CA GLN A 121 -7.06 18.44 4.88
C GLN A 121 -6.19 19.71 4.76
N ILE A 122 -6.73 20.88 5.12
CA ILE A 122 -5.99 22.16 5.09
C ILE A 122 -4.77 22.09 6.01
N GLU A 123 -4.92 21.55 7.21
CA GLU A 123 -3.82 21.43 8.17
C GLU A 123 -2.71 20.51 7.64
N LEU A 124 -3.07 19.35 7.09
CA LEU A 124 -2.11 18.43 6.49
C LEU A 124 -1.38 19.07 5.29
N LEU A 125 -2.10 19.82 4.45
CA LEU A 125 -1.50 20.56 3.33
C LEU A 125 -0.54 21.65 3.82
N LYS A 126 -0.92 22.43 4.83
CA LYS A 126 -0.05 23.44 5.46
C LYS A 126 1.22 22.81 6.01
N GLN A 127 1.10 21.65 6.67
CA GLN A 127 2.26 20.90 7.17
C GLN A 127 3.19 20.47 6.02
N LYS A 128 2.64 19.88 4.94
CA LYS A 128 3.44 19.47 3.78
C LYS A 128 4.16 20.65 3.13
N LEU A 129 3.49 21.80 3.00
CA LEU A 129 4.10 23.03 2.52
C LEU A 129 5.24 23.49 3.44
N LYS A 130 5.02 23.50 4.75
CA LYS A 130 6.06 23.86 5.73
C LYS A 130 7.30 22.97 5.58
N MET A 131 7.14 21.66 5.39
CA MET A 131 8.27 20.73 5.14
C MET A 131 9.06 21.05 3.87
N ILE A 132 8.36 21.50 2.81
CA ILE A 132 8.97 21.93 1.56
C ILE A 132 9.74 23.25 1.77
N TYR A 133 9.12 24.25 2.40
CA TYR A 133 9.70 25.58 2.58
C TYR A 133 10.84 25.62 3.59
N LEU A 134 10.77 24.84 4.67
CA LEU A 134 11.88 24.72 5.64
C LEU A 134 13.07 23.93 5.10
N GLY A 135 12.97 23.42 3.87
CA GLY A 135 14.04 22.68 3.24
C GLY A 135 14.26 21.29 3.84
N GLU A 136 13.41 20.80 4.75
CA GLU A 136 13.50 19.43 5.26
C GLU A 136 13.23 18.39 4.15
N ALA A 137 12.40 18.75 3.17
CA ALA A 137 12.21 17.95 1.96
C ALA A 137 13.34 18.12 0.90
N PHE A 138 14.23 19.10 1.08
CA PHE A 138 15.26 19.51 0.11
C PHE A 138 16.68 19.60 0.70
N ASN A 139 16.90 19.14 1.94
CA ASN A 139 18.11 19.33 2.74
C ASN A 139 18.66 20.79 2.69
N GLY A 140 17.79 21.79 2.84
CA GLY A 140 18.15 23.21 2.81
C GLY A 140 18.48 23.78 1.42
N LYS A 141 18.25 23.03 0.33
CA LYS A 141 18.45 23.49 -1.05
C LYS A 141 17.14 24.00 -1.67
N THR A 142 17.23 24.87 -2.65
CA THR A 142 16.07 25.37 -3.41
C THR A 142 15.52 24.35 -4.43
N THR A 143 16.30 23.30 -4.75
CA THR A 143 15.92 22.25 -5.70
C THR A 143 16.34 20.84 -5.26
N LYS A 144 15.50 19.83 -5.54
CA LYS A 144 15.76 18.41 -5.28
C LYS A 144 15.91 17.66 -6.61
N LYS A 145 16.83 16.70 -6.68
CA LYS A 145 16.93 15.83 -7.87
C LYS A 145 15.85 14.75 -7.78
N ALA A 146 14.89 14.80 -8.70
CA ALA A 146 13.89 13.77 -8.88
C ALA A 146 14.20 12.93 -10.13
N ARG A 147 13.61 11.73 -10.19
CA ARG A 147 13.70 10.84 -11.35
C ARG A 147 12.30 10.44 -11.80
N SER A 148 12.04 10.58 -13.09
CA SER A 148 10.79 10.17 -13.75
C SER A 148 11.13 9.62 -15.13
N HIS A 149 10.55 8.47 -15.48
CA HIS A 149 10.82 7.75 -16.73
C HIS A 149 12.32 7.64 -17.09
N GLY A 150 13.16 7.33 -16.09
CA GLY A 150 14.61 7.17 -16.25
C GLY A 150 15.42 8.48 -16.36
N LYS A 151 14.77 9.64 -16.54
CA LYS A 151 15.44 10.95 -16.64
C LYS A 151 15.56 11.60 -15.26
N LYS A 152 16.73 12.19 -14.97
CA LYS A 152 16.97 13.00 -13.76
C LYS A 152 16.63 14.45 -14.06
N PHE A 153 15.84 15.09 -13.21
CA PHE A 153 15.51 16.51 -13.30
C PHE A 153 15.58 17.17 -11.93
N GLN A 154 15.80 18.47 -11.91
CA GLN A 154 15.69 19.26 -10.69
C GLN A 154 14.24 19.71 -10.53
N VAL A 155 13.67 19.46 -9.37
CA VAL A 155 12.36 19.95 -8.96
C VAL A 155 12.58 21.14 -8.04
N SER A 156 11.93 22.26 -8.31
CA SER A 156 11.96 23.43 -7.43
C SER A 156 10.88 23.37 -6.35
N ILE A 157 11.04 24.17 -5.29
CA ILE A 157 10.01 24.38 -4.27
C ILE A 157 8.66 24.77 -4.89
N GLN A 158 8.68 25.66 -5.90
CA GLN A 158 7.46 26.10 -6.59
C GLN A 158 6.77 24.96 -7.35
N GLN A 159 7.54 24.09 -8.02
CA GLN A 159 6.99 22.94 -8.73
C GLN A 159 6.38 21.90 -7.78
N GLU A 160 7.03 21.64 -6.64
CA GLU A 160 6.48 20.71 -5.64
C GLU A 160 5.23 21.28 -4.94
N THR A 161 5.23 22.60 -4.69
CA THR A 161 4.08 23.32 -4.16
C THR A 161 2.89 23.24 -5.13
N ALA A 162 3.13 23.49 -6.42
CA ALA A 162 2.10 23.35 -7.45
C ALA A 162 1.58 21.92 -7.54
N ARG A 163 2.45 20.90 -7.46
CA ARG A 163 2.02 19.49 -7.49
C ARG A 163 1.04 19.14 -6.37
N ILE A 164 1.25 19.69 -5.18
CA ILE A 164 0.35 19.47 -4.04
C ILE A 164 -0.95 20.24 -4.25
N LEU A 165 -0.89 21.50 -4.69
CA LEU A 165 -2.06 22.38 -4.69
C LEU A 165 -2.95 22.27 -5.94
N VAL A 166 -2.38 21.96 -7.12
CA VAL A 166 -3.10 21.90 -8.41
C VAL A 166 -4.30 20.94 -8.41
N PRO A 167 -4.23 19.73 -7.81
CA PRO A 167 -5.38 18.82 -7.74
C PRO A 167 -6.61 19.37 -7.00
N PHE A 168 -6.47 20.48 -6.27
CA PHE A 168 -7.56 21.14 -5.54
C PHE A 168 -8.14 22.35 -6.29
N TYR A 169 -7.51 22.80 -7.37
CA TYR A 169 -7.95 23.95 -8.16
C TYR A 169 -8.65 23.59 -9.47
N THR A 170 -8.50 22.34 -9.94
CA THR A 170 -9.21 21.84 -11.12
C THR A 170 -10.58 21.30 -10.70
N TYR A 171 -11.62 22.10 -10.99
CA TYR A 171 -13.04 21.70 -10.92
C TYR A 171 -13.48 21.14 -12.27
#